data_AF-A0A971AU80-F1
#
_entry.id   AF-A0A971AU80-F1
#
_cell.length_a   1.000
_cell.length_b   1.000
_cell.length_c   1.000
_cell.angle_alpha   90.00
_cell.angle_beta   90.00
_cell.angle_gamma   90.00
#
_symmetry.space_group_name_H-M   'P 1'
#
loop_
_entity.id
_entity.type
_entity.pdbx_description
1 polymer ?
#
loop_
_entity_poly.entity_id
_entity_poly.type
_entity_poly.pdbx_seq_one_letter_code
_entity_poly.pdbx_strand_id
1 'polypeptide(L)'
;MVTPQIVERPAFRVAGRKAWISGPDNAIFGRFWVQCRAEGLFETFARLTGMRPGAQTGGTVLGVSRVEQDPAKRDFYYMIAVETEAEAEGLESYLVPAARWAVFSSRGLMPEALVQAEMHAFMEWLPASGYRHALAPEMEVYPPEEAGPGGEVSCEFWLPITEEGTPI
;
A
#
# COMPACT_ATOMS: atom_id res chain seq x y z
N MET A 1 -22.37 -4.83 2.87
CA MET A 1 -21.02 -4.28 2.66
C MET A 1 -20.07 -5.06 3.55
N VAL A 2 -18.90 -5.42 3.03
CA VAL A 2 -17.88 -6.14 3.79
C VAL A 2 -17.30 -5.16 4.82
N THR A 3 -17.21 -5.57 6.08
CA THR A 3 -16.59 -4.73 7.13
C THR A 3 -15.08 -4.89 7.02
N PRO A 4 -14.29 -3.79 6.97
CA PRO A 4 -12.84 -3.90 6.92
C PRO A 4 -12.30 -4.51 8.22
N GLN A 5 -11.18 -5.21 8.11
CA GLN A 5 -10.47 -5.69 9.29
C GLN A 5 -9.63 -4.56 9.88
N ILE A 6 -9.79 -4.28 11.17
CA ILE A 6 -8.92 -3.33 11.88
C ILE A 6 -7.67 -4.06 12.38
N VAL A 7 -6.49 -3.53 12.04
CA VAL A 7 -5.21 -4.10 12.42
C VAL A 7 -4.30 -3.04 13.02
N GLU A 8 -3.50 -3.43 14.01
CA GLU A 8 -2.37 -2.64 14.50
C GLU A 8 -1.07 -3.30 14.06
N ARG A 9 -0.11 -2.49 13.63
CA ARG A 9 1.24 -2.98 13.31
C ARG A 9 2.30 -2.14 14.01
N PRO A 10 3.37 -2.77 14.53
CA PRO A 10 4.56 -2.05 14.94
C PRO A 10 5.21 -1.37 13.73
N ALA A 11 6.16 -0.47 13.97
CA ALA A 11 6.94 0.11 12.88
C ALA A 11 7.72 -0.99 12.15
N PHE A 12 7.79 -0.90 10.83
CA PHE A 12 8.50 -1.86 10.00
C PHE A 12 9.16 -1.20 8.81
N ARG A 13 10.21 -1.83 8.30
CA ARG A 13 10.99 -1.30 7.20
C ARG A 13 10.53 -1.90 5.88
N VAL A 14 10.45 -1.04 4.87
CA VAL A 14 10.28 -1.42 3.48
C VAL A 14 11.46 -0.91 2.65
N ALA A 15 11.82 -1.64 1.60
CA ALA A 15 12.83 -1.23 0.63
C ALA A 15 12.31 -1.37 -0.80
N GLY A 16 12.66 -0.41 -1.66
CA GLY A 16 12.02 -0.30 -2.96
C GLY A 16 12.47 0.90 -3.77
N ARG A 17 11.66 1.27 -4.78
CA ARG A 17 11.87 2.47 -5.58
C ARG A 17 10.70 3.41 -5.38
N LYS A 18 10.99 4.72 -5.35
CA LYS A 18 9.98 5.77 -5.19
C LYS A 18 9.91 6.67 -6.41
N ALA A 19 8.73 7.21 -6.66
CA ALA A 19 8.49 8.30 -7.59
C ALA A 19 7.69 9.39 -6.89
N TRP A 20 7.87 10.63 -7.34
CA TRP A 20 6.98 11.72 -6.93
C TRP A 20 5.71 11.66 -7.75
N ILE A 21 4.56 11.64 -7.08
CA ILE A 21 3.25 11.74 -7.71
C ILE A 21 2.78 13.18 -7.52
N SER A 22 2.59 13.89 -8.63
CA SER A 22 2.07 15.25 -8.63
C SER A 22 0.57 15.27 -8.93
N GLY A 23 -0.24 15.76 -7.99
CA GLY A 23 -1.61 16.19 -8.21
C GLY A 23 -2.52 15.14 -8.87
N PRO A 24 -3.30 15.49 -9.92
CA PRO A 24 -4.38 14.66 -10.49
C PRO A 24 -3.92 13.50 -11.42
N ASP A 25 -2.63 13.38 -11.75
CA ASP A 25 -2.19 12.39 -12.76
C ASP A 25 -2.07 10.97 -12.20
N ASN A 26 -3.20 10.29 -12.12
CA ASN A 26 -3.28 8.88 -11.71
C ASN A 26 -2.57 7.93 -12.71
N ALA A 27 -2.26 8.37 -13.93
CA ALA A 27 -1.55 7.52 -14.88
C ALA A 27 -0.05 7.40 -14.54
N ILE A 28 0.49 8.25 -13.66
CA ILE A 28 1.88 8.11 -13.16
C ILE A 28 2.06 6.77 -12.43
N PHE A 29 1.10 6.34 -11.61
CA PHE A 29 1.19 5.08 -10.87
C PHE A 29 1.40 3.90 -11.80
N GLY A 30 0.51 3.74 -12.79
CA GLY A 30 0.60 2.65 -13.76
C GLY A 30 1.90 2.68 -14.57
N ARG A 31 2.33 3.87 -15.03
CA ARG A 31 3.62 4.03 -15.74
C ARG A 31 4.80 3.64 -14.85
N PHE A 32 4.78 4.03 -13.58
CA PHE A 32 5.85 3.74 -12.64
C PHE A 32 5.96 2.24 -12.34
N TRP A 33 4.83 1.55 -12.18
CA TRP A 33 4.79 0.09 -12.07
C TRP A 33 5.38 -0.61 -13.30
N VAL A 34 4.98 -0.19 -14.50
CA VAL A 34 5.51 -0.73 -15.76
C VAL A 34 7.01 -0.50 -15.88
N GLN A 35 7.47 0.72 -15.57
CA GLN A 35 8.88 1.08 -15.60
C GLN A 35 9.70 0.23 -14.61
N CYS A 36 9.26 0.15 -13.35
CA CYS A 36 9.94 -0.65 -12.33
C CYS A 36 10.06 -2.13 -12.72
N ARG A 37 9.02 -2.68 -13.36
CA ARG A 37 9.07 -4.04 -13.91
C ARG A 37 10.10 -4.16 -15.03
N ALA A 38 10.09 -3.25 -16.01
CA ALA A 38 11.04 -3.27 -17.11
C ALA A 38 12.49 -3.11 -16.66
N GLU A 39 12.73 -2.37 -15.57
CA GLU A 39 14.06 -2.09 -15.02
C GLU A 39 14.53 -3.12 -13.97
N GLY A 40 13.86 -4.26 -13.83
CA GLY A 40 14.35 -5.38 -13.03
C GLY A 40 14.09 -5.28 -11.53
N LEU A 41 13.12 -4.46 -11.08
CA LEU A 41 12.85 -4.27 -9.65
C LEU A 41 12.33 -5.55 -9.00
N PHE A 42 11.48 -6.31 -9.68
CA PHE A 42 10.86 -7.52 -9.11
C PHE A 42 11.87 -8.67 -9.00
N GLU A 43 12.83 -8.76 -9.91
CA GLU A 43 13.96 -9.68 -9.82
C GLU A 43 14.86 -9.31 -8.62
N THR A 44 15.00 -8.01 -8.34
CA THR A 44 15.70 -7.54 -7.15
C THR A 44 14.95 -7.91 -5.87
N PHE A 45 13.62 -7.75 -5.85
CA PHE A 45 12.78 -8.23 -4.75
C PHE A 45 12.86 -9.74 -4.56
N ALA A 46 12.82 -10.52 -5.64
CA ALA A 46 12.95 -11.97 -5.58
C ALA A 46 14.30 -12.40 -4.99
N ARG A 47 15.41 -11.72 -5.33
CA ARG A 47 16.72 -11.97 -4.71
C ARG A 47 16.76 -11.58 -3.23
N LEU A 48 16.08 -10.50 -2.86
CA LEU A 48 16.11 -9.97 -1.50
C LEU A 48 15.25 -10.79 -0.52
N THR A 49 14.02 -11.13 -0.92
CA THR A 49 13.02 -11.72 -0.01
C THR A 49 12.64 -13.15 -0.39
N GLY A 50 12.98 -13.59 -1.61
CA GLY A 50 12.44 -14.82 -2.20
C GLY A 50 10.97 -14.69 -2.60
N MET A 51 10.45 -13.46 -2.73
CA MET A 51 9.01 -13.16 -2.87
C MET A 51 8.17 -13.78 -1.74
N ARG A 52 8.77 -13.94 -0.54
CA ARG A 52 8.04 -14.40 0.64
C ARG A 52 7.20 -13.26 1.20
N PRO A 53 6.02 -13.56 1.76
CA PRO A 53 5.19 -12.59 2.46
C PRO A 53 5.97 -11.85 3.55
N GLY A 54 5.80 -10.54 3.61
CA GLY A 54 6.30 -9.70 4.68
C GLY A 54 5.62 -10.03 6.01
N ALA A 55 6.35 -9.82 7.12
CA ALA A 55 5.88 -10.21 8.45
C ALA A 55 4.72 -9.37 8.97
N GLN A 56 4.59 -8.11 8.54
CA GLN A 56 3.55 -7.21 9.00
C GLN A 56 2.32 -7.22 8.11
N THR A 57 2.51 -7.16 6.80
CA THR A 57 1.41 -7.02 5.84
C THR A 57 0.94 -8.36 5.28
N GLY A 58 1.80 -9.38 5.27
CA GLY A 58 1.54 -10.62 4.52
C GLY A 58 1.62 -10.45 3.00
N GLY A 59 1.97 -9.26 2.50
CA GLY A 59 2.17 -8.98 1.08
C GLY A 59 3.54 -9.43 0.58
N THR A 60 3.61 -9.82 -0.68
CA THR A 60 4.88 -10.09 -1.38
C THR A 60 5.45 -8.85 -2.05
N VAL A 61 4.59 -7.87 -2.35
CA VAL A 61 4.93 -6.54 -2.86
C VAL A 61 3.94 -5.55 -2.25
N LEU A 62 4.40 -4.31 -2.07
CA LEU A 62 3.65 -3.19 -1.54
C LEU A 62 3.67 -2.00 -2.49
N GLY A 63 2.55 -1.29 -2.58
CA GLY A 63 2.48 0.12 -2.94
C GLY A 63 2.37 0.95 -1.67
N VAL A 64 3.17 2.01 -1.52
CA VAL A 64 3.20 2.84 -0.31
C VAL A 64 3.05 4.31 -0.69
N SER A 65 1.89 4.88 -0.41
CA SER A 65 1.57 6.30 -0.63
C SER A 65 1.89 7.10 0.63
N ARG A 66 2.95 7.91 0.56
CA ARG A 66 3.49 8.66 1.69
C ARG A 66 2.76 9.98 1.92
N VAL A 67 1.54 9.86 2.40
CA VAL A 67 0.59 10.96 2.66
C VAL A 67 0.64 11.48 4.10
N GLU A 68 1.69 11.11 4.85
CA GLU A 68 1.75 11.29 6.31
C GLU A 68 1.83 12.75 6.75
N GLN A 69 2.14 13.68 5.83
CA GLN A 69 2.19 15.11 6.14
C GLN A 69 0.81 15.75 6.10
N ASP A 70 -0.03 15.36 5.15
CA ASP A 70 -1.35 15.93 4.91
C ASP A 70 -2.13 15.03 3.94
N PRO A 71 -3.08 14.20 4.42
CA PRO A 71 -3.84 13.30 3.56
C PRO A 71 -4.79 14.02 2.59
N ALA A 72 -5.03 15.32 2.77
CA ALA A 72 -5.78 16.12 1.80
C ALA A 72 -4.91 16.57 0.61
N LYS A 73 -3.58 16.45 0.70
CA LYS A 73 -2.65 16.79 -0.39
C LYS A 73 -2.36 15.58 -1.25
N ARG A 74 -2.59 15.76 -2.55
CA ARG A 74 -2.36 14.76 -3.60
C ARG A 74 -0.92 14.71 -4.12
N ASP A 75 -0.03 15.51 -3.55
CA ASP A 75 1.38 15.56 -3.89
C ASP A 75 2.18 14.76 -2.85
N PHE A 76 2.71 13.60 -3.24
CA PHE A 76 3.40 12.70 -2.32
C PHE A 76 4.42 11.80 -3.01
N TYR A 77 5.30 11.19 -2.22
CA TYR A 77 6.11 10.08 -2.71
C TYR A 77 5.28 8.80 -2.70
N TYR A 78 5.23 8.13 -3.84
CA TYR A 78 4.73 6.76 -3.94
C TYR A 78 5.90 5.80 -4.10
N MET A 79 5.84 4.66 -3.42
CA MET A 79 6.92 3.68 -3.41
C MET A 79 6.41 2.29 -3.73
N ILE A 80 7.08 1.61 -4.66
CA ILE A 80 6.89 0.17 -4.88
C ILE A 80 7.97 -0.54 -4.08
N ALA A 81 7.59 -1.39 -3.13
CA ALA A 81 8.49 -1.90 -2.11
C ALA A 81 8.19 -3.34 -1.68
N VAL A 82 9.10 -3.89 -0.89
CA VAL A 82 8.91 -5.12 -0.10
C VAL A 82 9.30 -4.85 1.35
N GLU A 83 8.71 -5.60 2.28
CA GLU A 83 9.19 -5.62 3.66
C GLU A 83 10.60 -6.22 3.74
N THR A 84 11.45 -5.62 4.58
CA THR A 84 12.84 -6.06 4.77
C THR A 84 13.29 -5.80 6.21
N GLU A 85 14.23 -6.59 6.71
CA GLU A 85 14.83 -6.38 8.03
C GLU A 85 16.00 -5.37 7.99
N ALA A 86 16.61 -5.19 6.81
CA ALA A 86 17.78 -4.37 6.62
C ALA A 86 17.66 -3.49 5.37
N GLU A 87 18.50 -2.45 5.30
CA GLU A 87 18.65 -1.65 4.09
C GLU A 87 19.23 -2.53 2.96
N ALA A 88 18.79 -2.26 1.73
CA ALA A 88 19.22 -2.99 0.55
C ALA A 88 19.91 -2.04 -0.43
N GLU A 89 21.10 -2.41 -0.90
CA GLU A 89 21.86 -1.62 -1.85
C GLU A 89 21.07 -1.37 -3.14
N GLY A 90 21.09 -0.13 -3.63
CA GLY A 90 20.36 0.26 -4.83
C GLY A 90 18.84 0.43 -4.65
N LEU A 91 18.33 0.30 -3.42
CA LEU A 91 16.94 0.56 -3.06
C LEU A 91 16.84 1.68 -2.03
N GLU A 92 15.78 2.47 -2.14
CA GLU A 92 15.37 3.40 -1.11
C GLU A 92 14.81 2.62 0.08
N SER A 93 15.14 3.01 1.30
CA SER A 93 14.56 2.45 2.52
C SER A 93 13.58 3.42 3.15
N TYR A 94 12.46 2.91 3.63
CA TYR A 94 11.46 3.68 4.35
C TYR A 94 11.01 2.92 5.60
N LEU A 95 10.94 3.61 6.74
CA LEU A 95 10.41 3.07 7.98
C LEU A 95 8.93 3.48 8.06
N VAL A 96 8.04 2.53 7.79
CA VAL A 96 6.60 2.71 8.04
C VAL A 96 6.40 2.83 9.54
N PRO A 97 5.77 3.92 10.04
CA PRO A 97 5.58 4.11 11.47
C PRO A 97 4.60 3.07 12.03
N ALA A 98 4.66 2.82 13.34
CA ALA A 98 3.62 2.05 14.01
C ALA A 98 2.29 2.79 13.89
N ALA A 99 1.24 2.11 13.44
CA ALA A 99 -0.08 2.69 13.31
C ALA A 99 -1.18 1.63 13.39
N ARG A 100 -2.41 2.10 13.21
CA ARG A 100 -3.61 1.29 13.06
C ARG A 100 -4.13 1.49 11.63
N TRP A 101 -4.56 0.41 10.98
CA TRP A 101 -5.12 0.43 9.63
C TRP A 101 -6.48 -0.27 9.58
N ALA A 102 -7.38 0.25 8.75
CA ALA A 102 -8.53 -0.49 8.24
C ALA A 102 -8.14 -1.16 6.92
N VAL A 103 -8.28 -2.49 6.86
CA VAL A 103 -7.87 -3.31 5.72
C VAL A 103 -9.09 -3.71 4.89
N PHE A 104 -9.05 -3.32 3.62
CA PHE A 104 -10.10 -3.56 2.63
C PHE A 104 -9.58 -4.55 1.58
N SER A 105 -9.95 -5.83 1.72
CA SER A 105 -9.58 -6.86 0.76
C SER A 105 -10.52 -6.84 -0.45
N SER A 106 -9.96 -7.00 -1.64
CA SER A 106 -10.68 -7.06 -2.91
C SER A 106 -10.04 -8.11 -3.82
N ARG A 107 -10.84 -8.66 -4.73
CA ARG A 107 -10.38 -9.61 -5.75
C ARG A 107 -10.95 -9.21 -7.10
N GLY A 108 -10.10 -9.14 -8.11
CA GLY A 108 -10.53 -8.88 -9.48
C GLY A 108 -9.35 -8.54 -10.38
N LEU A 109 -9.65 -7.90 -11.52
CA LEU A 109 -8.62 -7.38 -12.42
C LEU A 109 -7.99 -6.12 -11.82
N MET A 110 -6.69 -5.95 -12.07
CA MET A 110 -5.95 -4.76 -11.65
C MET A 110 -5.87 -3.74 -12.81
N PRO A 111 -6.05 -2.44 -12.53
CA PRO A 111 -6.15 -1.83 -11.19
C PRO A 111 -7.57 -1.72 -10.62
N GLU A 112 -8.61 -2.22 -11.30
CA GLU A 112 -10.01 -1.98 -10.94
C GLU A 112 -10.38 -2.47 -9.54
N ALA A 113 -9.90 -3.66 -9.14
CA ALA A 113 -10.17 -4.24 -7.82
C ALA A 113 -9.64 -3.37 -6.68
N LEU A 114 -8.46 -2.75 -6.86
CA LEU A 114 -7.87 -1.83 -5.90
C LEU A 114 -8.66 -0.53 -5.82
N VAL A 115 -9.01 0.06 -6.96
CA VAL A 115 -9.82 1.30 -7.01
C VAL A 115 -11.17 1.11 -6.31
N GLN A 116 -11.80 -0.06 -6.45
CA GLN A 116 -13.03 -0.38 -5.72
C GLN A 116 -12.81 -0.43 -4.20
N ALA A 117 -11.70 -1.00 -3.73
CA ALA A 117 -11.37 -1.04 -2.31
C ALA A 117 -11.13 0.37 -1.75
N GLU A 118 -10.38 1.21 -2.48
CA GLU A 118 -10.15 2.61 -2.13
C GLU A 118 -11.46 3.42 -2.08
N MET A 119 -12.31 3.29 -3.11
CA MET A 119 -13.60 3.97 -3.14
C MET A 119 -14.48 3.56 -1.97
N HIS A 120 -14.56 2.26 -1.65
CA HIS A 120 -15.31 1.80 -0.49
C HIS A 120 -14.73 2.36 0.82
N ALA A 121 -13.39 2.38 0.95
CA ALA A 121 -12.71 2.91 2.12
C ALA A 121 -13.01 4.40 2.35
N PHE A 122 -12.83 5.24 1.33
CA PHE A 122 -12.93 6.69 1.46
C PHE A 122 -14.36 7.24 1.36
N MET A 123 -15.18 6.67 0.47
CA MET A 123 -16.48 7.26 0.14
C MET A 123 -17.63 6.65 0.95
N GLU A 124 -17.46 5.43 1.46
CA GLU A 124 -18.54 4.70 2.14
C GLU A 124 -18.20 4.43 3.61
N TRP A 125 -17.05 3.82 3.89
CA TRP A 125 -16.73 3.36 5.24
C TRP A 125 -16.21 4.47 6.14
N LEU A 126 -15.14 5.17 5.76
CA LEU A 126 -14.47 6.17 6.62
C LEU A 126 -15.44 7.27 7.11
N PRO A 127 -16.33 7.86 6.27
CA PRO A 127 -17.25 8.89 6.72
C PRO A 127 -18.27 8.44 7.78
N ALA A 128 -18.50 7.12 7.90
CA ALA A 128 -19.49 6.53 8.81
C ALA A 128 -18.85 5.69 9.94
N SER A 129 -17.52 5.60 10.01
CA SER A 129 -16.83 4.63 10.87
C SER A 129 -16.54 5.12 12.29
N GLY A 130 -16.60 6.43 12.54
CA GLY A 130 -16.12 7.05 13.78
C GLY A 130 -14.58 7.11 13.89
N TYR A 131 -13.88 6.81 12.78
CA TYR A 131 -12.46 7.02 12.63
C TYR A 131 -12.20 8.19 11.68
N ARG A 132 -10.97 8.71 11.74
CA ARG A 132 -10.44 9.62 10.72
C ARG A 132 -9.13 9.08 10.17
N HIS A 133 -8.73 9.60 9.01
CA HIS A 133 -7.44 9.30 8.40
C HIS A 133 -6.29 9.71 9.33
N ALA A 134 -5.33 8.82 9.55
CA ALA A 134 -4.16 9.08 10.38
C ALA A 134 -2.94 9.50 9.56
N LEU A 135 -2.01 10.24 10.18
CA LEU A 135 -0.74 10.66 9.57
C LEU A 135 0.27 9.50 9.47
N ALA A 136 -0.09 8.50 8.66
CA ALA A 136 0.69 7.32 8.33
C ALA A 136 0.46 7.00 6.83
N PRO A 137 1.29 6.17 6.20
CA PRO A 137 1.10 5.88 4.78
C PRO A 137 -0.13 5.01 4.54
N GLU A 138 -0.77 5.26 3.39
CA GLU A 138 -1.70 4.32 2.78
C GLU A 138 -0.90 3.23 2.07
N MET A 139 -1.38 1.99 2.11
CA MET A 139 -0.68 0.87 1.49
C MET A 139 -1.58 0.04 0.58
N GLU A 140 -1.06 -0.30 -0.59
CA GLU A 140 -1.54 -1.38 -1.44
C GLU A 140 -0.76 -2.64 -1.06
N VAL A 141 -1.44 -3.71 -0.66
CA VAL A 141 -0.80 -4.98 -0.31
C VAL A 141 -1.18 -6.01 -1.34
N TYR A 142 -0.17 -6.69 -1.90
CA TYR A 142 -0.34 -7.76 -2.89
C TYR A 142 0.04 -9.11 -2.27
N PRO A 143 -0.94 -9.90 -1.77
CA PRO A 143 -0.70 -11.19 -1.14
C PRO A 143 -0.04 -12.21 -2.08
N PRO A 144 0.59 -13.27 -1.53
CA PRO A 144 1.09 -14.40 -2.31
C PRO A 144 -0.07 -15.22 -2.86
N GLU A 145 -0.62 -14.84 -4.02
CA GLU A 145 -1.67 -15.62 -4.65
C GLU A 145 -1.39 -15.85 -6.14
N GLU A 146 -1.70 -17.06 -6.60
CA GLU A 146 -1.78 -17.34 -8.03
C GLU A 146 -3.01 -16.64 -8.63
N ALA A 147 -2.87 -16.16 -9.86
CA ALA A 147 -4.00 -15.55 -10.56
C ALA A 147 -5.14 -16.57 -10.72
N GLY A 148 -6.34 -16.17 -10.33
CA GLY A 148 -7.54 -16.96 -10.50
C GLY A 148 -7.95 -17.12 -11.97
N PRO A 149 -9.03 -17.87 -12.22
CA PRO A 149 -9.63 -17.96 -13.55
C PRO A 149 -9.87 -16.56 -14.13
N GLY A 150 -9.41 -16.31 -15.36
CA GLY A 150 -9.56 -15.00 -16.01
C GLY A 150 -8.51 -13.95 -15.64
N GLY A 151 -7.52 -14.28 -14.82
CA GLY A 151 -6.43 -13.37 -14.45
C GLY A 151 -6.71 -12.49 -13.24
N GLU A 152 -7.76 -12.80 -12.47
CA GLU A 152 -8.08 -12.10 -11.24
C GLU A 152 -7.01 -12.31 -10.17
N VAL A 153 -6.69 -11.27 -9.43
CA VAL A 153 -5.75 -11.32 -8.31
C VAL A 153 -6.39 -10.69 -7.07
N SER A 154 -5.94 -11.12 -5.89
CA SER A 154 -6.30 -10.46 -4.64
C SER A 154 -5.40 -9.26 -4.39
N CYS A 155 -5.98 -8.21 -3.84
CA CYS A 155 -5.27 -7.04 -3.35
C CYS A 155 -5.95 -6.55 -2.07
N GLU A 156 -5.22 -5.78 -1.27
CA GLU A 156 -5.78 -5.11 -0.12
C GLU A 156 -5.39 -3.63 -0.16
N PHE A 157 -6.34 -2.78 0.23
CA PHE A 157 -6.07 -1.39 0.54
C PHE A 157 -6.07 -1.19 2.05
N TRP A 158 -4.97 -0.66 2.58
CA TRP A 158 -4.77 -0.41 3.99
C TRP A 158 -4.85 1.10 4.23
N LEU A 159 -5.97 1.53 4.80
CA LEU A 159 -6.23 2.93 5.16
C LEU A 159 -5.75 3.18 6.59
N PRO A 160 -4.78 4.08 6.83
CA PRO A 160 -4.35 4.43 8.18
C PRO A 160 -5.46 5.18 8.91
N ILE A 161 -5.75 4.77 10.15
CA ILE A 161 -6.87 5.30 10.93
C ILE A 161 -6.45 5.68 12.36
N THR A 162 -7.17 6.65 12.92
CA THR A 162 -7.07 7.04 14.33
C THR A 162 -8.46 7.40 14.85
N GLU A 163 -8.66 7.27 16.16
CA GLU A 163 -9.93 7.60 16.80
C GLU A 163 -10.26 9.09 16.67
N GLU A 164 -11.54 9.38 16.50
CA GLU A 164 -12.05 10.73 16.49
C GLU A 164 -11.81 11.39 17.86
N GLY A 165 -10.94 12.40 17.92
CA GLY A 165 -10.62 13.15 19.14
C GLY A 165 -9.21 12.94 19.71
N THR A 166 -8.43 11.98 19.21
CA THR A 166 -7.00 11.89 19.56
C THR A 166 -6.27 13.12 19.00
N PRO A 167 -5.34 13.80 19.70
CA PRO A 167 -4.49 14.80 19.08
C PRO A 167 -3.57 14.13 18.04
N ILE A 168 -3.41 14.76 16.88
CA ILE A 168 -2.41 14.37 15.86
C ILE A 168 -1.12 15.13 16.14
#